data_AF-A0A4R3MRI3-F1
#
_entry.id   AF-A0A4R3MRI3-F1
#
_cell.length_a   1.000
_cell.length_b   1.000
_cell.length_c   1.000
_cell.angle_alpha   90.00
_cell.angle_beta   90.00
_cell.angle_gamma   90.00
#
_symmetry.space_group_name_H-M   'P 1'
#
loop_
_entity.id
_entity.type
_entity.pdbx_description
1 polymer ?
#
loop_
_entity_poly.entity_id
_entity_poly.type
_entity_poly.pdbx_seq_one_letter_code
_entity_poly.pdbx_strand_id
1 'polypeptide(L)'
;MHFSGNRSTRHPARQSGVTLIGLMIGVAVGILVLAATLSLYLMIAKGSRENIRQARLNQELRAALEVMQQDIRRAGYWDFADTNGDGDANGDGAFTWQDLGISADGSGTFDTDRDGQTDARDLHPLNNPFQRQYGRVNNDLCINTDADTGACVAAVCTETHASGHCLSLVQTGDCVTYSYDLDQDARIGIRACDRNKSVSDCPRPDGPPFDAVGHEPYAWSRTSTDRDLEMEMFGFRLRQGGIDMRTGRANNQDAGFGCNSGRWEAITSADIRITQLDFRLTTLIRNANPAKSRVAGCASGDLCQHIRRLDIRISGYIAGDPRTAQSVSALVAVRNDRYLVTP
;
A
#
# COMPACT_ATOMS: atom_id res chain seq x y z
N MET A 1 -108.01 11.20 -8.24
CA MET A 1 -106.94 12.22 -8.20
C MET A 1 -105.69 11.63 -8.84
N HIS A 2 -105.19 12.36 -9.83
CA HIS A 2 -104.03 12.08 -10.68
C HIS A 2 -102.73 12.11 -9.85
N PHE A 3 -101.83 11.14 -10.03
CA PHE A 3 -100.40 11.39 -9.90
C PHE A 3 -99.67 10.68 -11.05
N SER A 4 -99.18 11.52 -11.95
CA SER A 4 -98.53 11.19 -13.21
C SER A 4 -97.11 10.69 -12.96
N GLY A 5 -96.78 9.54 -13.55
CA GLY A 5 -95.42 9.03 -13.58
C GLY A 5 -94.54 9.90 -14.49
N ASN A 6 -93.56 10.57 -13.91
CA ASN A 6 -92.60 11.38 -14.66
C ASN A 6 -91.55 10.45 -15.31
N ARG A 7 -91.80 10.03 -16.55
CA ARG A 7 -90.78 9.35 -17.38
C ARG A 7 -89.75 10.38 -17.82
N SER A 8 -88.58 10.36 -17.19
CA SER A 8 -87.38 11.05 -17.68
C SER A 8 -87.05 10.52 -19.08
N THR A 9 -87.25 11.35 -20.10
CA THR A 9 -86.84 11.08 -21.47
C THR A 9 -85.35 11.39 -21.60
N ARG A 10 -84.51 10.36 -21.70
CA ARG A 10 -83.11 10.54 -22.07
C ARG A 10 -83.05 10.99 -23.52
N HIS A 11 -82.66 12.23 -23.78
CA HIS A 11 -82.31 12.66 -25.14
C HIS A 11 -81.16 11.79 -25.67
N PRO A 12 -81.23 11.29 -26.92
CA PRO A 12 -80.09 10.62 -27.53
C PRO A 12 -78.95 11.63 -27.64
N ALA A 13 -77.86 11.38 -26.92
CA ALA A 13 -76.64 12.17 -27.06
C ALA A 13 -76.20 12.08 -28.53
N ARG A 14 -76.12 13.23 -29.22
CA ARG A 14 -75.58 13.29 -30.59
C ARG A 14 -74.17 12.73 -30.57
N GLN A 15 -73.94 11.67 -31.33
CA GLN A 15 -72.63 11.09 -31.51
C GLN A 15 -71.77 12.06 -32.34
N SER A 16 -70.86 12.78 -31.68
CA SER A 16 -69.86 13.61 -32.33
C SER A 16 -68.76 12.70 -32.89
N GLY A 17 -68.83 12.43 -34.21
CA GLY A 17 -67.80 11.68 -34.93
C GLY A 17 -66.51 12.49 -35.04
N VAL A 18 -65.36 11.83 -34.84
CA VAL A 18 -64.03 12.42 -35.07
C VAL A 18 -63.70 12.29 -36.55
N THR A 19 -63.10 13.32 -37.16
CA THR A 19 -62.70 13.26 -38.57
C THR A 19 -61.46 12.38 -38.74
N LEU A 20 -61.36 11.67 -39.87
CA LEU A 20 -60.18 10.87 -40.21
C LEU A 20 -58.88 11.70 -40.12
N ILE A 21 -58.93 12.96 -40.58
CA ILE A 21 -57.78 13.88 -40.50
C ILE A 21 -57.44 14.24 -39.05
N GLY A 22 -58.42 14.39 -38.16
CA GLY A 22 -58.18 14.63 -36.73
C GLY A 22 -57.49 13.45 -36.05
N LEU A 23 -57.85 12.21 -36.43
CA LEU A 23 -57.15 11.00 -36.00
C LEU A 23 -55.72 10.94 -36.55
N MET A 24 -55.50 11.27 -37.82
CA MET A 24 -54.16 11.28 -38.42
C MET A 24 -53.24 12.32 -37.75
N ILE A 25 -53.75 13.53 -37.48
CA ILE A 25 -52.99 14.58 -36.78
C ILE A 25 -52.69 14.15 -35.35
N GLY A 26 -53.65 13.58 -34.63
CA GLY A 26 -53.46 13.11 -33.26
C GLY A 26 -52.39 12.02 -33.14
N VAL A 27 -52.41 11.04 -34.06
CA VAL A 27 -51.39 9.99 -34.12
C VAL A 27 -50.03 10.57 -34.51
N ALA A 28 -49.96 11.48 -35.47
CA ALA A 28 -48.72 12.11 -35.89
C ALA A 28 -48.05 12.89 -34.74
N VAL A 29 -48.80 13.72 -34.02
CA VAL A 29 -48.29 14.47 -32.86
C VAL A 29 -47.93 13.52 -31.70
N GLY A 30 -48.75 12.49 -31.46
CA GLY A 30 -48.47 11.49 -30.43
C GLY A 30 -47.15 10.75 -30.65
N ILE A 31 -46.87 10.33 -31.90
CA ILE A 31 -45.60 9.69 -32.26
C ILE A 31 -44.42 10.64 -32.07
N LEU A 32 -44.56 11.92 -32.46
CA LEU A 32 -43.50 12.92 -32.29
C LEU A 32 -43.16 13.13 -30.81
N VAL A 33 -44.17 13.25 -29.95
CA VAL A 33 -43.97 13.40 -28.50
C VAL A 33 -43.32 12.15 -27.90
N LEU A 34 -43.80 10.95 -28.26
CA LEU A 34 -43.23 9.68 -27.78
C LEU A 34 -41.77 9.48 -28.24
N ALA A 35 -41.45 9.85 -29.48
CA ALA A 35 -40.08 9.79 -30.00
C ALA A 35 -39.14 10.74 -29.23
N ALA A 36 -39.60 11.96 -28.92
CA ALA A 36 -38.85 12.93 -28.14
C ALA A 36 -38.61 12.46 -26.70
N THR A 37 -39.65 11.97 -26.02
CA THR A 37 -39.53 11.47 -24.63
C THR A 37 -38.65 10.23 -24.55
N LEU A 38 -38.77 9.31 -25.52
CA LEU A 38 -37.89 8.13 -25.61
C LEU A 38 -36.43 8.53 -25.82
N SER A 39 -36.16 9.49 -26.70
CA SER A 39 -34.80 9.98 -26.96
C SER A 39 -34.16 10.59 -25.72
N LEU A 40 -34.93 11.40 -24.98
CA LEU A 40 -34.50 11.97 -23.69
C LEU A 40 -34.23 10.87 -22.65
N TYR A 41 -35.13 9.90 -22.54
CA TYR A 41 -34.96 8.77 -21.61
C TYR A 41 -33.69 7.96 -21.92
N LEU A 42 -33.43 7.65 -23.19
CA LEU A 42 -32.23 6.93 -23.61
C LEU A 42 -30.94 7.72 -23.29
N MET A 43 -30.96 9.05 -23.47
CA MET A 43 -29.84 9.91 -23.12
C MET A 43 -29.56 9.90 -21.61
N ILE A 44 -30.60 10.03 -20.78
CA ILE A 44 -30.50 9.97 -19.32
C ILE A 44 -30.01 8.58 -18.87
N ALA A 45 -30.59 7.51 -19.43
CA ALA A 45 -30.20 6.14 -19.11
C ALA A 45 -28.74 5.86 -19.47
N LYS A 46 -28.27 6.33 -20.64
CA LYS A 46 -26.87 6.21 -21.05
C LYS A 46 -25.94 7.01 -20.14
N GLY A 47 -26.28 8.26 -19.83
CA GLY A 47 -25.49 9.10 -18.92
C GLY A 47 -25.40 8.52 -17.51
N SER A 48 -26.51 8.00 -16.98
CA SER A 48 -26.55 7.33 -15.68
C SER A 48 -25.64 6.10 -15.64
N ARG A 49 -25.68 5.25 -16.68
CA ARG A 49 -24.79 4.08 -16.79
C ARG A 49 -23.31 4.48 -16.81
N GLU A 50 -22.95 5.53 -17.54
CA GLU A 50 -21.58 6.02 -17.58
C GLU A 50 -21.13 6.56 -16.22
N ASN A 51 -21.98 7.36 -15.55
CA ASN A 51 -21.67 7.88 -14.22
C ASN A 51 -21.47 6.76 -13.19
N ILE A 52 -22.33 5.73 -13.21
CA ILE A 52 -22.19 4.56 -12.32
C ILE A 52 -20.88 3.81 -12.59
N ARG A 53 -20.50 3.64 -13.85
CA ARG A 53 -19.23 3.02 -14.24
C ARG A 53 -18.03 3.79 -13.70
N GLN A 54 -17.99 5.10 -13.92
CA GLN A 54 -16.92 5.97 -13.41
C GLN A 54 -16.82 5.91 -11.88
N ALA A 55 -17.97 5.96 -11.19
CA ALA A 55 -18.02 5.85 -9.73
C ALA A 55 -17.50 4.49 -9.23
N ARG A 56 -17.90 3.39 -9.88
CA ARG A 56 -17.43 2.04 -9.55
C ARG A 56 -15.92 1.93 -9.71
N LEU A 57 -15.37 2.37 -10.83
CA LEU A 57 -13.92 2.36 -11.04
C LEU A 57 -13.20 3.19 -9.98
N ASN A 58 -13.69 4.40 -9.68
CA ASN A 58 -13.10 5.24 -8.64
C ASN A 58 -13.09 4.53 -7.28
N GLN A 59 -14.17 3.84 -6.92
CA GLN A 59 -14.26 3.03 -5.70
C GLN A 59 -13.25 1.87 -5.69
N GLU A 60 -13.13 1.12 -6.79
CA GLU A 60 -12.17 0.01 -6.88
C GLU A 60 -10.71 0.50 -6.78
N LEU A 61 -10.37 1.61 -7.45
CA LEU A 61 -9.02 2.20 -7.35
C LEU A 61 -8.72 2.77 -5.96
N ARG A 62 -9.71 3.39 -5.29
CA ARG A 62 -9.56 3.88 -3.91
C ARG A 62 -9.39 2.74 -2.91
N ALA A 63 -10.15 1.66 -3.05
CA ALA A 63 -9.99 0.49 -2.19
C ALA A 63 -8.57 -0.11 -2.30
N ALA A 64 -8.04 -0.23 -3.52
CA ALA A 64 -6.66 -0.68 -3.72
C ALA A 64 -5.62 0.29 -3.11
N LEU A 65 -5.82 1.60 -3.28
CA LEU A 65 -5.00 2.62 -2.62
C LEU A 65 -5.04 2.50 -1.10
N GLU A 66 -6.22 2.34 -0.50
CA GLU A 66 -6.39 2.25 0.96
C GLU A 66 -5.62 1.07 1.56
N VAL A 67 -5.71 -0.11 0.91
CA VAL A 67 -4.91 -1.28 1.29
C VAL A 67 -3.42 -0.96 1.23
N MET A 68 -2.94 -0.39 0.12
CA MET A 68 -1.53 -0.03 -0.01
C MET A 68 -1.08 1.01 1.02
N GLN A 69 -1.88 2.04 1.29
CA GLN A 69 -1.56 3.09 2.25
C GLN A 69 -1.46 2.55 3.68
N GLN A 70 -2.44 1.74 4.10
CA GLN A 70 -2.46 1.14 5.43
C GLN A 70 -1.25 0.24 5.64
N ASP A 71 -0.90 -0.55 4.63
CA ASP A 71 0.22 -1.49 4.72
C ASP A 71 1.58 -0.79 4.68
N ILE A 72 1.80 0.09 3.70
CA ILE A 72 3.06 0.84 3.54
C ILE A 72 3.32 1.77 4.73
N ARG A 73 2.29 2.30 5.40
CA ARG A 73 2.48 3.14 6.59
C ARG A 73 3.19 2.38 7.72
N ARG A 74 3.05 1.06 7.75
CA ARG A 74 3.73 0.16 8.69
C ARG A 74 5.15 -0.18 8.25
N ALA A 75 5.61 0.22 7.06
CA ALA A 75 6.96 -0.10 6.61
C ALA A 75 8.02 0.33 7.65
N GLY A 76 8.84 -0.64 8.06
CA GLY A 76 9.85 -0.47 9.10
C GLY A 76 9.29 -0.35 10.51
N TYR A 77 8.02 -0.69 10.73
CA TYR A 77 7.48 -0.92 12.06
C TYR A 77 8.10 -2.18 12.64
N TRP A 78 8.48 -2.06 13.90
CA TRP A 78 9.10 -3.10 14.68
C TRP A 78 8.60 -2.94 16.11
N ASP A 79 8.19 -4.04 16.70
CA ASP A 79 7.63 -4.09 18.04
C ASP A 79 8.07 -5.37 18.70
N PHE A 80 8.23 -5.33 20.00
CA PHE A 80 8.63 -6.47 20.78
C PHE A 80 7.57 -6.58 21.87
N ALA A 81 6.71 -7.59 21.77
CA ALA A 81 5.95 -8.00 22.92
C ALA A 81 6.98 -8.47 23.95
N ASP A 82 7.10 -7.73 25.07
CA ASP A 82 7.91 -8.00 26.26
C ASP A 82 8.17 -9.52 26.45
N THR A 83 9.20 -10.01 25.77
CA THR A 83 9.35 -11.45 25.53
C THR A 83 10.07 -12.11 26.71
N ASN A 84 10.66 -11.29 27.59
CA ASN A 84 11.31 -11.69 28.83
C ASN A 84 10.43 -11.40 30.08
N GLY A 85 9.32 -10.66 29.93
CA GLY A 85 8.38 -10.34 31.01
C GLY A 85 8.87 -9.25 31.97
N ASP A 86 9.81 -8.39 31.55
CA ASP A 86 10.40 -7.35 32.39
C ASP A 86 9.69 -5.97 32.28
N GLY A 87 8.74 -5.83 31.35
CA GLY A 87 7.83 -4.70 31.24
C GLY A 87 8.39 -3.46 30.53
N ASP A 88 9.38 -3.61 29.64
CA ASP A 88 10.08 -2.51 28.97
C ASP A 88 9.51 -2.07 27.61
N ALA A 89 8.49 -2.77 27.07
CA ALA A 89 7.75 -2.34 25.87
C ALA A 89 6.55 -1.45 26.25
N ASN A 90 6.58 -0.14 25.96
CA ASN A 90 5.48 0.76 26.34
C ASN A 90 4.25 0.71 25.39
N GLY A 91 4.34 -0.01 24.26
CA GLY A 91 3.23 -0.26 23.33
C GLY A 91 2.61 0.99 22.67
N ASP A 92 3.34 2.11 22.57
CA ASP A 92 2.79 3.39 22.11
C ASP A 92 2.79 3.61 20.58
N GLY A 93 3.38 2.66 19.83
CA GLY A 93 3.42 2.68 18.36
C GLY A 93 4.29 3.79 17.75
N ALA A 94 5.19 4.40 18.53
CA ALA A 94 6.19 5.35 18.07
C ALA A 94 7.55 5.03 18.72
N PHE A 95 8.56 4.68 17.92
CA PHE A 95 9.90 4.40 18.42
C PHE A 95 10.44 5.57 19.25
N THR A 96 10.54 5.39 20.56
CA THR A 96 11.37 6.22 21.43
C THR A 96 12.44 5.36 22.09
N TRP A 97 13.55 5.98 22.44
CA TRP A 97 14.71 5.38 23.12
C TRP A 97 14.40 4.78 24.51
N GLN A 98 13.16 4.90 24.98
CA GLN A 98 12.66 4.38 26.24
C GLN A 98 12.13 2.94 26.10
N ASP A 99 11.97 2.47 24.85
CA ASP A 99 11.33 1.20 24.50
C ASP A 99 12.36 0.13 24.13
N LEU A 100 13.57 0.16 24.69
CA LEU A 100 14.57 -0.89 24.46
C LEU A 100 15.26 -1.17 25.79
N GLY A 101 14.48 -1.58 26.79
CA GLY A 101 14.91 -1.74 28.16
C GLY A 101 16.28 -2.38 28.25
N ILE A 102 17.22 -1.61 28.77
CA ILE A 102 18.41 -2.18 29.39
C ILE A 102 17.96 -2.63 30.76
N SER A 103 18.09 -3.93 31.05
CA SER A 103 17.91 -4.42 32.42
C SER A 103 18.89 -3.69 33.36
N ALA A 104 18.67 -3.75 34.68
CA ALA A 104 19.50 -3.04 35.65
C ALA A 104 21.01 -3.42 35.62
N ASP A 105 21.36 -4.50 34.91
CA ASP A 105 22.73 -4.96 34.63
C ASP A 105 23.32 -4.43 33.31
N GLY A 106 22.54 -3.67 32.53
CA GLY A 106 22.95 -3.07 31.27
C GLY A 106 22.83 -3.99 30.05
N SER A 107 22.28 -5.19 30.18
CA SER A 107 22.09 -6.10 29.05
C SER A 107 20.81 -5.80 28.26
N GLY A 108 20.93 -5.64 26.94
CA GLY A 108 19.80 -5.60 26.00
C GLY A 108 19.47 -6.99 25.44
N THR A 109 18.38 -7.12 24.69
CA THR A 109 18.01 -8.40 24.05
C THR A 109 18.84 -8.70 22.79
N PHE A 110 19.31 -7.65 22.09
CA PHE A 110 19.99 -7.76 20.79
C PHE A 110 21.31 -7.00 20.71
N ASP A 111 22.34 -7.65 20.14
CA ASP A 111 23.63 -7.08 19.75
C ASP A 111 23.51 -6.54 18.32
N THR A 112 23.03 -5.31 18.22
CA THR A 112 22.68 -4.63 16.97
C THR A 112 23.93 -3.99 16.33
N ASP A 113 24.90 -3.58 17.14
CA ASP A 113 26.16 -2.99 16.67
C ASP A 113 27.25 -4.03 16.37
N ARG A 114 27.03 -5.29 16.77
CA ARG A 114 27.87 -6.48 16.56
C ARG A 114 29.20 -6.43 17.30
N ASP A 115 29.23 -5.81 18.47
CA ASP A 115 30.43 -5.77 19.32
C ASP A 115 30.55 -6.97 20.27
N GLY A 116 29.57 -7.87 20.27
CA GLY A 116 29.52 -9.10 21.05
C GLY A 116 28.94 -8.90 22.45
N GLN A 117 28.45 -7.71 22.76
CA GLN A 117 27.73 -7.39 23.99
C GLN A 117 26.32 -6.92 23.63
N THR A 118 25.41 -6.99 24.59
CA THR A 118 24.15 -6.28 24.49
C THR A 118 24.22 -5.12 25.47
N ASP A 119 24.35 -3.89 24.98
CA ASP A 119 24.56 -2.70 25.79
C ASP A 119 23.83 -1.46 25.24
N ALA A 120 24.07 -0.29 25.83
CA ALA A 120 23.40 0.96 25.42
C ALA A 120 23.78 1.44 24.00
N ARG A 121 24.85 0.93 23.39
CA ARG A 121 25.27 1.25 22.02
C ARG A 121 24.38 0.57 20.98
N ASP A 122 23.80 -0.57 21.31
CA ASP A 122 22.80 -1.24 20.47
C ASP A 122 21.56 -0.38 20.25
N LEU A 123 21.28 0.50 21.21
CA LEU A 123 20.15 1.42 21.19
C LEU A 123 20.37 2.65 20.28
N HIS A 124 21.56 2.78 19.67
CA HIS A 124 21.87 3.91 18.82
C HIS A 124 21.05 3.86 17.51
N PRO A 125 20.39 4.95 17.05
CA PRO A 125 19.55 4.93 15.84
C PRO A 125 20.25 4.47 14.55
N LEU A 126 21.59 4.58 14.48
CA LEU A 126 22.41 4.07 13.37
C LEU A 126 22.43 2.54 13.29
N ASN A 127 22.09 1.89 14.39
CA ASN A 127 22.10 0.44 14.50
C ASN A 127 20.76 -0.16 14.09
N ASN A 128 19.70 0.62 13.83
CA ASN A 128 18.38 0.11 13.43
C ASN A 128 18.45 -1.01 12.37
N PRO A 129 18.09 -2.26 12.73
CA PRO A 129 18.26 -3.43 11.86
C PRO A 129 17.26 -3.46 10.69
N PHE A 130 16.15 -2.72 10.77
CA PHE A 130 15.12 -2.58 9.74
C PHE A 130 15.46 -1.53 8.67
N GLN A 131 16.67 -0.95 8.72
CA GLN A 131 17.13 0.07 7.78
C GLN A 131 18.43 -0.35 7.05
N ARG A 132 18.67 -1.65 6.99
CA ARG A 132 19.90 -2.26 6.48
C ARG A 132 19.61 -3.27 5.39
N GLN A 133 20.64 -3.51 4.59
CA GLN A 133 20.68 -4.53 3.57
C GLN A 133 21.59 -5.67 4.04
N TYR A 134 21.08 -6.90 3.96
CA TYR A 134 21.75 -8.14 4.34
C TYR A 134 21.90 -9.01 3.10
N GLY A 135 23.09 -8.97 2.49
CA GLY A 135 23.30 -9.60 1.19
C GLY A 135 22.31 -9.07 0.15
N ARG A 136 21.43 -9.95 -0.35
CA ARG A 136 20.40 -9.62 -1.36
C ARG A 136 19.05 -9.18 -0.78
N VAL A 137 18.93 -9.11 0.55
CA VAL A 137 17.68 -8.77 1.22
C VAL A 137 17.80 -7.38 1.81
N ASN A 138 16.85 -6.51 1.46
CA ASN A 138 16.79 -5.14 1.94
C ASN A 138 15.52 -4.97 2.78
N ASN A 139 15.66 -4.82 4.09
CA ASN A 139 14.53 -4.74 5.01
C ASN A 139 13.93 -3.32 5.09
N ASP A 140 14.53 -2.36 4.39
CA ASP A 140 14.02 -1.00 4.34
C ASP A 140 12.94 -0.86 3.25
N LEU A 141 12.18 0.24 3.28
CA LEU A 141 11.31 0.62 2.18
C LEU A 141 12.15 0.97 0.95
N CYS A 142 11.95 0.19 -0.11
CA CYS A 142 12.79 0.19 -1.29
C CYS A 142 11.95 0.25 -2.56
N ILE A 143 12.30 1.15 -3.47
CA ILE A 143 11.64 1.32 -4.76
C ILE A 143 12.41 0.53 -5.82
N ASN A 144 11.68 -0.27 -6.60
CA ASN A 144 12.22 -1.13 -7.66
C ASN A 144 13.42 -1.98 -7.18
N THR A 145 13.21 -2.68 -6.07
CA THR A 145 14.19 -3.56 -5.44
C THR A 145 14.65 -4.66 -6.40
N ASP A 146 15.95 -4.68 -6.67
CA ASP A 146 16.61 -5.72 -7.43
C ASP A 146 16.68 -7.01 -6.60
N ALA A 147 16.18 -8.11 -7.15
CA ALA A 147 16.03 -9.36 -6.39
C ALA A 147 17.35 -10.11 -6.16
N ASP A 148 18.37 -9.84 -6.98
CA ASP A 148 19.66 -10.53 -6.92
C ASP A 148 20.62 -9.81 -5.96
N THR A 149 20.54 -8.49 -5.93
CA THR A 149 21.43 -7.63 -5.16
C THR A 149 20.77 -7.02 -3.94
N GLY A 150 19.45 -6.89 -3.88
CA GLY A 150 18.72 -6.15 -2.83
C GLY A 150 18.80 -4.62 -2.99
N ALA A 151 19.44 -4.12 -4.05
CA ALA A 151 19.61 -2.69 -4.26
C ALA A 151 18.28 -2.01 -4.65
N CYS A 152 18.06 -0.81 -4.12
CA CYS A 152 16.97 0.07 -4.57
C CYS A 152 17.38 0.83 -5.83
N VAL A 153 16.39 1.34 -6.56
CA VAL A 153 16.64 2.35 -7.60
C VAL A 153 17.43 3.52 -7.03
N ALA A 154 18.41 4.03 -7.77
CA ALA A 154 19.23 5.14 -7.33
C ALA A 154 18.37 6.38 -7.03
N ALA A 155 18.64 7.03 -5.90
CA ALA A 155 17.97 8.26 -5.53
C ALA A 155 18.59 9.45 -6.28
N VAL A 156 17.74 10.36 -6.77
CA VAL A 156 18.15 11.58 -7.45
C VAL A 156 18.00 12.76 -6.49
N CYS A 157 19.05 13.56 -6.32
CA CYS A 157 18.95 14.81 -5.59
C CYS A 157 18.16 15.83 -6.40
N THR A 158 17.07 16.34 -5.82
CA THR A 158 16.16 17.30 -6.47
C THR A 158 16.25 18.70 -5.90
N GLU A 159 16.71 18.83 -4.65
CA GLU A 159 16.91 20.10 -3.97
C GLU A 159 18.20 20.05 -3.15
N THR A 160 18.93 21.17 -3.08
CA THR A 160 20.20 21.29 -2.36
C THR A 160 20.19 22.46 -1.38
N HIS A 161 20.94 22.34 -0.30
CA HIS A 161 21.26 23.46 0.58
C HIS A 161 22.18 24.47 -0.13
N ALA A 162 22.29 25.69 0.43
CA ALA A 162 23.23 26.71 -0.05
C ALA A 162 24.70 26.23 -0.02
N SER A 163 25.03 25.28 0.85
CA SER A 163 26.34 24.63 0.94
C SER A 163 26.60 23.58 -0.14
N GLY A 164 25.62 23.28 -1.00
CA GLY A 164 25.72 22.27 -2.06
C GLY A 164 25.38 20.83 -1.64
N HIS A 165 25.14 20.57 -0.34
CA HIS A 165 24.68 19.26 0.13
C HIS A 165 23.21 19.02 -0.27
N CYS A 166 22.86 17.77 -0.54
CA CYS A 166 21.50 17.42 -0.91
C CYS A 166 20.51 17.65 0.26
N LEU A 167 19.37 18.26 -0.04
CA LEU A 167 18.26 18.49 0.88
C LEU A 167 17.13 17.48 0.64
N SER A 168 16.82 17.19 -0.63
CA SER A 168 15.73 16.28 -0.98
C SER A 168 16.13 15.27 -2.05
N LEU A 169 15.95 14.00 -1.73
CA LEU A 169 16.16 12.86 -2.62
C LEU A 169 14.82 12.33 -3.12
N VAL A 170 14.77 11.92 -4.38
CA VAL A 170 13.58 11.31 -4.99
C VAL A 170 13.96 9.98 -5.65
N GLN A 171 13.14 8.96 -5.40
CA GLN A 171 13.14 7.68 -6.10
C GLN A 171 11.76 7.44 -6.71
N THR A 172 11.72 6.89 -7.92
CA THR A 172 10.47 6.58 -8.63
C THR A 172 10.51 5.18 -9.22
N GLY A 173 9.39 4.48 -9.18
CA GLY A 173 9.26 3.15 -9.76
C GLY A 173 7.81 2.66 -9.76
N ASP A 174 7.60 1.46 -10.27
CA ASP A 174 6.31 0.78 -10.41
C ASP A 174 6.17 -0.41 -9.45
N CYS A 175 7.17 -0.61 -8.61
CA CYS A 175 7.20 -1.57 -7.54
C CYS A 175 7.81 -0.97 -6.27
N VAL A 176 7.25 -1.37 -5.12
CA VAL A 176 7.78 -1.07 -3.80
C VAL A 176 7.86 -2.35 -2.99
N THR A 177 8.94 -2.54 -2.25
CA THR A 177 9.07 -3.60 -1.24
C THR A 177 9.46 -2.99 0.10
N TYR A 178 9.06 -3.63 1.17
CA TYR A 178 9.35 -3.20 2.55
C TYR A 178 9.11 -4.38 3.49
N SER A 179 9.63 -4.29 4.70
CA SER A 179 9.27 -5.21 5.77
C SER A 179 8.74 -4.48 6.99
N TYR A 180 7.97 -5.19 7.78
CA TYR A 180 7.56 -4.77 9.12
C TYR A 180 7.17 -5.99 9.93
N ASP A 181 7.38 -5.90 11.23
CA ASP A 181 7.03 -6.93 12.20
C ASP A 181 5.52 -6.91 12.45
N LEU A 182 4.85 -8.01 12.08
CA LEU A 182 3.41 -8.18 12.17
C LEU A 182 3.00 -8.90 13.46
N ASP A 183 3.81 -9.85 13.94
CA ASP A 183 3.49 -10.68 15.10
C ASP A 183 4.17 -10.22 16.41
N GLN A 184 4.96 -9.14 16.33
CA GLN A 184 5.61 -8.45 17.44
C GLN A 184 6.65 -9.33 18.15
N ASP A 185 7.27 -10.27 17.44
CA ASP A 185 8.29 -11.17 17.98
C ASP A 185 9.72 -10.64 17.80
N ALA A 186 9.83 -9.42 17.29
CA ALA A 186 11.03 -8.71 16.96
C ALA A 186 11.85 -9.31 15.80
N ARG A 187 11.24 -10.12 14.92
CA ARG A 187 11.89 -10.75 13.77
C ARG A 187 11.23 -10.32 12.47
N ILE A 188 11.80 -10.80 11.38
CA ILE A 188 11.23 -10.66 10.03
C ILE A 188 11.12 -12.06 9.44
N GLY A 189 9.89 -12.54 9.33
CA GLY A 189 9.49 -13.75 8.68
C GLY A 189 9.39 -13.58 7.16
N ILE A 190 10.09 -14.45 6.43
CA ILE A 190 9.63 -14.83 5.10
C ILE A 190 8.73 -16.04 5.31
N ARG A 191 7.41 -15.89 5.20
CA ARG A 191 6.51 -17.04 5.23
C ARG A 191 7.01 -18.10 4.25
N ALA A 192 7.58 -19.18 4.79
CA ALA A 192 8.36 -20.13 4.02
C ALA A 192 7.48 -21.16 3.34
N CYS A 193 6.29 -21.43 3.89
CA CYS A 193 5.31 -22.37 3.35
C CYS A 193 3.85 -21.99 3.62
N ASP A 194 2.93 -22.74 3.02
CA ASP A 194 1.58 -22.92 3.56
C ASP A 194 1.64 -23.56 4.95
N ARG A 195 0.74 -23.17 5.86
CA ARG A 195 0.65 -23.60 7.27
C ARG A 195 0.68 -25.13 7.48
N ASN A 196 0.41 -25.89 6.42
CA ASN A 196 0.28 -27.35 6.44
C ASN A 196 1.56 -28.09 5.99
N LYS A 197 2.67 -27.38 5.71
CA LYS A 197 3.93 -27.97 5.24
C LYS A 197 4.98 -28.02 6.35
N SER A 198 5.89 -29.00 6.26
CA SER A 198 6.94 -29.22 7.27
C SER A 198 8.17 -28.35 7.03
N VAL A 199 9.02 -28.16 8.05
CA VAL A 199 10.31 -27.44 7.92
C VAL A 199 11.23 -28.10 6.89
N SER A 200 11.11 -29.41 6.66
CA SER A 200 11.83 -30.13 5.60
C SER A 200 11.33 -29.83 4.18
N ASP A 201 10.09 -29.39 4.02
CA ASP A 201 9.52 -29.04 2.70
C ASP A 201 9.94 -27.62 2.27
N CYS A 202 10.19 -26.73 3.23
CA CYS A 202 10.73 -25.40 2.99
C CYS A 202 11.86 -25.10 3.97
N PRO A 203 13.11 -25.44 3.60
CA PRO A 203 14.26 -25.12 4.44
C PRO A 203 14.39 -23.61 4.62
N ARG A 204 14.86 -23.24 5.82
CA ARG A 204 15.29 -21.87 6.13
C ARG A 204 16.40 -21.48 5.15
N PRO A 205 16.41 -20.25 4.61
CA PRO A 205 17.54 -19.81 3.80
C PRO A 205 18.82 -19.83 4.64
N ASP A 206 19.90 -20.31 4.07
CA ASP A 206 21.22 -20.22 4.70
C ASP A 206 21.86 -18.84 4.40
N GLY A 207 22.60 -18.30 5.36
CA GLY A 207 23.34 -17.04 5.25
C GLY A 207 22.57 -15.77 5.67
N PRO A 208 23.27 -14.64 5.98
CA PRO A 208 22.64 -13.39 6.41
C PRO A 208 21.58 -12.86 5.42
N PRO A 209 20.41 -12.39 5.87
CA PRO A 209 19.98 -12.17 7.27
C PRO A 209 19.44 -13.44 7.97
N PHE A 210 19.43 -14.60 7.34
CA PHE A 210 18.66 -15.77 7.78
C PHE A 210 19.44 -16.79 8.64
N ASP A 211 20.73 -16.53 8.88
CA ASP A 211 21.64 -17.39 9.66
C ASP A 211 22.28 -16.60 10.83
N ALA A 212 21.44 -16.06 11.71
CA ALA A 212 21.90 -15.38 12.92
C ALA A 212 22.44 -16.38 13.97
N VAL A 213 23.55 -16.03 14.63
CA VAL A 213 24.11 -16.74 15.79
C VAL A 213 23.80 -15.91 17.03
N GLY A 214 23.07 -16.45 18.02
CA GLY A 214 22.80 -15.72 19.27
C GLY A 214 22.05 -14.41 19.05
N HIS A 215 22.24 -13.43 19.94
CA HIS A 215 21.53 -12.15 20.08
C HIS A 215 21.51 -11.20 18.85
N GLU A 216 21.76 -11.68 17.63
CA GLU A 216 21.66 -10.84 16.44
C GLU A 216 20.19 -10.65 16.00
N PRO A 217 19.76 -9.42 15.66
CA PRO A 217 18.37 -9.11 15.32
C PRO A 217 18.04 -9.50 13.86
N TYR A 218 18.15 -10.79 13.52
CA TYR A 218 17.82 -11.28 12.19
C TYR A 218 17.13 -12.64 12.23
N ALA A 219 15.99 -12.72 11.55
CA ALA A 219 15.28 -13.91 11.08
C ALA A 219 15.56 -15.26 11.77
N TRP A 220 14.46 -15.83 12.30
CA TRP A 220 14.34 -17.19 12.80
C TRP A 220 15.23 -17.53 14.02
N SER A 221 14.61 -17.68 15.19
CA SER A 221 15.31 -18.26 16.34
C SER A 221 15.69 -19.71 16.03
N ARG A 222 16.98 -20.05 15.99
CA ARG A 222 17.45 -21.44 15.84
C ARG A 222 16.74 -22.40 16.81
N THR A 223 16.28 -21.91 17.95
CA THR A 223 15.58 -22.65 19.00
C THR A 223 14.05 -22.54 18.95
N SER A 224 13.48 -21.62 18.17
CA SER A 224 12.02 -21.55 17.98
C SER A 224 11.55 -22.73 17.15
N THR A 225 10.69 -23.54 17.79
CA THR A 225 9.92 -24.62 17.17
C THR A 225 8.67 -24.10 16.47
N ASP A 226 8.43 -22.79 16.50
CA ASP A 226 7.22 -22.21 15.93
C ASP A 226 7.22 -22.32 14.41
N ARG A 227 6.11 -22.82 13.87
CA ARG A 227 5.90 -23.09 12.45
C ARG A 227 5.19 -21.93 11.75
N ASP A 228 4.67 -21.00 12.53
CA ASP A 228 3.86 -19.88 12.09
C ASP A 228 4.70 -18.60 12.05
N LEU A 229 5.85 -18.60 11.33
CA LEU A 229 6.47 -17.31 11.00
C LEU A 229 5.56 -16.58 10.01
N GLU A 230 5.04 -15.45 10.44
CA GLU A 230 4.19 -14.61 9.63
C GLU A 230 4.95 -14.06 8.42
N MET A 231 4.19 -13.62 7.41
CA MET A 231 4.78 -12.98 6.25
C MET A 231 5.04 -11.52 6.61
N GLU A 232 6.31 -11.13 6.66
CA GLU A 232 6.74 -9.81 7.14
C GLU A 232 7.55 -9.02 6.10
N MET A 233 7.66 -9.57 4.89
CA MET A 233 8.36 -9.00 3.73
C MET A 233 7.38 -8.76 2.59
N PHE A 234 6.81 -7.57 2.60
CA PHE A 234 5.70 -7.14 1.75
C PHE A 234 6.16 -6.39 0.50
N GLY A 235 5.22 -6.14 -0.38
CA GLY A 235 5.42 -5.28 -1.54
C GLY A 235 4.22 -5.21 -2.45
N PHE A 236 4.20 -4.19 -3.30
CA PHE A 236 3.21 -4.00 -4.35
C PHE A 236 3.90 -3.77 -5.68
N ARG A 237 3.27 -4.25 -6.76
CA ARG A 237 3.74 -3.98 -8.12
C ARG A 237 2.60 -3.96 -9.13
N LEU A 238 2.85 -3.32 -10.26
CA LEU A 238 2.02 -3.48 -11.45
C LEU A 238 2.43 -4.74 -12.22
N ARG A 239 1.50 -5.66 -12.47
CA ARG A 239 1.76 -6.81 -13.33
C ARG A 239 0.54 -7.14 -14.15
N GLN A 240 0.74 -7.31 -15.46
CA GLN A 240 -0.33 -7.69 -16.39
C GLN A 240 -1.59 -6.84 -16.18
N GLY A 241 -1.42 -5.53 -15.92
CA GLY A 241 -2.47 -4.54 -15.66
C GLY A 241 -3.44 -4.83 -14.51
N GLY A 242 -3.01 -5.61 -13.53
CA GLY A 242 -3.52 -5.58 -12.16
C GLY A 242 -2.44 -5.11 -11.19
N ILE A 243 -2.84 -4.81 -9.96
CA ILE A 243 -1.89 -4.58 -8.86
C ILE A 243 -1.76 -5.89 -8.10
N ASP A 244 -0.53 -6.34 -7.95
CA ASP A 244 -0.18 -7.50 -7.15
C ASP A 244 0.31 -7.04 -5.77
N MET A 245 -0.03 -7.81 -4.74
CA MET A 245 0.59 -7.79 -3.42
C MET A 245 1.48 -9.02 -3.24
N ARG A 246 2.65 -8.85 -2.62
CA ARG A 246 3.54 -9.96 -2.30
C ARG A 246 2.94 -10.81 -1.17
N THR A 247 2.95 -12.12 -1.31
CA THR A 247 2.37 -13.06 -0.32
C THR A 247 3.34 -14.13 0.17
N GLY A 248 4.58 -14.15 -0.33
CA GLY A 248 5.62 -15.03 0.18
C GLY A 248 6.68 -15.38 -0.85
N ARG A 249 7.27 -16.57 -0.69
CA ARG A 249 8.27 -17.14 -1.60
C ARG A 249 7.58 -17.83 -2.78
N ALA A 250 8.18 -17.79 -3.98
CA ALA A 250 7.65 -18.52 -5.13
C ALA A 250 7.75 -20.04 -4.94
N ASN A 251 8.80 -20.51 -4.27
CA ASN A 251 9.05 -21.90 -3.90
C ASN A 251 10.09 -21.96 -2.77
N ASN A 252 10.46 -23.17 -2.36
CA ASN A 252 11.42 -23.41 -1.27
C ASN A 252 12.88 -23.05 -1.59
N GLN A 253 13.21 -22.73 -2.85
CA GLN A 253 14.54 -22.25 -3.28
C GLN A 253 14.58 -20.73 -3.47
N ASP A 254 13.41 -20.07 -3.57
CA ASP A 254 13.31 -18.63 -3.77
C ASP A 254 13.56 -17.88 -2.46
N ALA A 255 14.79 -17.47 -2.25
CA ALA A 255 15.17 -16.59 -1.14
C ALA A 255 15.53 -15.18 -1.64
N GLY A 256 15.05 -14.80 -2.82
CA GLY A 256 15.20 -13.45 -3.35
C GLY A 256 14.14 -12.51 -2.78
N PHE A 257 14.52 -11.27 -2.50
CA PHE A 257 13.59 -10.22 -2.11
C PHE A 257 13.69 -9.03 -3.08
N GLY A 258 12.81 -9.04 -4.07
CA GLY A 258 12.67 -7.93 -4.99
C GLY A 258 11.39 -8.00 -5.80
N CYS A 259 11.26 -7.08 -6.73
CA CYS A 259 10.04 -6.87 -7.52
C CYS A 259 9.71 -8.04 -8.46
N ASN A 260 10.72 -8.84 -8.81
CA ASN A 260 10.63 -9.95 -9.75
C ASN A 260 10.82 -11.34 -9.12
N SER A 261 11.04 -11.43 -7.81
CA SER A 261 11.06 -12.70 -7.05
C SER A 261 9.80 -12.86 -6.23
N GLY A 262 9.58 -14.00 -5.57
CA GLY A 262 8.46 -14.21 -4.66
C GLY A 262 7.16 -14.66 -5.31
N ARG A 263 6.21 -15.03 -4.46
CA ARG A 263 4.81 -15.26 -4.78
C ARG A 263 4.04 -13.95 -4.61
N TRP A 264 3.11 -13.72 -5.54
CA TRP A 264 2.33 -12.51 -5.65
C TRP A 264 0.89 -12.86 -5.97
N GLU A 265 -0.04 -12.07 -5.45
CA GLU A 265 -1.47 -12.24 -5.66
C GLU A 265 -2.10 -10.91 -6.05
N ALA A 266 -2.99 -10.94 -7.05
CA ALA A 266 -3.68 -9.75 -7.50
C ALA A 266 -4.69 -9.27 -6.44
N ILE A 267 -4.63 -8.00 -6.08
CA ILE A 267 -5.61 -7.35 -5.18
C ILE A 267 -6.68 -6.56 -5.95
N THR A 268 -6.48 -6.37 -7.26
CA THR A 268 -7.46 -5.73 -8.16
C THR A 268 -8.27 -6.77 -8.91
N SER A 269 -9.53 -6.45 -9.18
CA SER A 269 -10.42 -7.29 -9.98
C SER A 269 -10.01 -7.32 -11.47
N ALA A 270 -10.40 -8.39 -12.18
CA ALA A 270 -10.23 -8.46 -13.63
C ALA A 270 -11.21 -7.55 -14.40
N ASP A 271 -12.20 -6.96 -13.72
CA ASP A 271 -13.16 -6.00 -14.30
C ASP A 271 -12.53 -4.63 -14.55
N ILE A 272 -11.31 -4.39 -14.04
CA ILE A 272 -10.55 -3.17 -14.29
C ILE A 272 -9.18 -3.49 -14.88
N ARG A 273 -8.61 -2.50 -15.55
CA ARG A 273 -7.28 -2.54 -16.13
C ARG A 273 -6.47 -1.38 -15.59
N ILE A 274 -5.43 -1.70 -14.83
CA ILE A 274 -4.44 -0.73 -14.37
C ILE A 274 -3.43 -0.49 -15.50
N THR A 275 -3.23 0.79 -15.79
CA THR A 275 -2.32 1.27 -16.85
C THR A 275 -1.04 1.85 -16.27
N GLN A 276 -1.10 2.34 -15.03
CA GLN A 276 0.00 2.99 -14.34
C GLN A 276 -0.15 2.77 -12.84
N LEU A 277 0.96 2.41 -12.22
CA LEU A 277 1.17 2.42 -10.77
C LEU A 277 2.52 3.08 -10.57
N ASP A 278 2.54 4.27 -9.96
CA ASP A 278 3.78 4.94 -9.62
C ASP A 278 3.93 5.03 -8.11
N PHE A 279 5.12 4.69 -7.65
CA PHE A 279 5.62 4.96 -6.32
C PHE A 279 6.67 6.05 -6.43
N ARG A 280 6.45 7.20 -5.79
CA ARG A 280 7.42 8.29 -5.68
C ARG A 280 7.80 8.49 -4.23
N LEU A 281 8.96 7.96 -3.85
CA LEU A 281 9.53 8.14 -2.52
C LEU A 281 10.32 9.45 -2.50
N THR A 282 9.91 10.37 -1.65
CA THR A 282 10.63 11.62 -1.36
C THR A 282 11.25 11.51 0.03
N THR A 283 12.56 11.73 0.09
CA THR A 283 13.33 11.72 1.34
C THR A 283 13.88 13.12 1.60
N LEU A 284 13.45 13.72 2.71
CA LEU A 284 13.99 14.97 3.21
C LEU A 284 15.17 14.67 4.14
N ILE A 285 16.32 15.27 3.88
CA ILE A 285 17.52 15.13 4.68
C ILE A 285 17.60 16.30 5.67
N ARG A 286 17.84 16.00 6.94
CA ARG A 286 18.06 17.00 7.99
C ARG A 286 19.30 16.65 8.79
N ASN A 287 20.11 17.67 9.09
CA ASN A 287 21.23 17.51 10.00
C ASN A 287 20.69 17.29 11.43
N ALA A 288 21.02 16.13 12.00
CA ALA A 288 20.62 15.71 13.34
C ALA A 288 21.77 15.86 14.35
N ASN A 289 22.94 16.37 13.92
CA ASN A 289 24.04 16.69 14.82
C ASN A 289 23.62 17.83 15.76
N PRO A 290 23.59 17.62 17.09
CA PRO A 290 23.14 18.64 18.04
C PRO A 290 24.05 19.88 18.07
N ALA A 291 25.29 19.76 17.59
CA ALA A 291 26.21 20.88 17.49
C ALA A 291 25.96 21.77 16.25
N LYS A 292 25.08 21.36 15.32
CA LYS A 292 24.82 22.06 14.06
C LYS A 292 23.35 22.49 13.96
N SER A 293 23.11 23.53 13.16
CA SER A 293 21.74 23.96 12.87
C SER A 293 21.02 22.90 12.03
N ARG A 294 19.72 22.67 12.30
CA ARG A 294 18.89 21.71 11.54
C ARG A 294 18.72 22.05 10.06
N VAL A 295 19.08 23.28 9.64
CA VAL A 295 19.06 23.72 8.24
C VAL A 295 20.45 23.64 7.57
N ALA A 296 21.48 23.30 8.34
CA ALA A 296 22.80 23.03 7.77
C ALA A 296 22.73 21.77 6.91
N GLY A 297 23.48 21.76 5.82
CA GLY A 297 23.66 20.54 5.03
C GLY A 297 24.36 19.45 5.85
N CYS A 298 24.19 18.21 5.40
CA CYS A 298 24.86 17.04 5.95
C CYS A 298 26.27 16.90 5.36
N ALA A 299 27.28 17.30 6.13
CA ALA A 299 28.68 17.12 5.74
C ALA A 299 29.20 15.75 6.19
N SER A 300 30.32 15.29 5.62
CA SER A 300 30.97 14.05 6.02
C SER A 300 31.17 13.98 7.54
N GLY A 301 30.81 12.84 8.14
CA GLY A 301 30.80 12.62 9.59
C GLY A 301 29.56 13.13 10.35
N ASP A 302 28.65 13.88 9.71
CA ASP A 302 27.41 14.30 10.37
C ASP A 302 26.39 13.17 10.45
N LEU A 303 25.73 13.09 11.61
CA LEU A 303 24.50 12.32 11.80
C LEU A 303 23.34 13.05 11.11
N CYS A 304 22.66 12.35 10.21
CA CYS A 304 21.59 12.89 9.39
C CYS A 304 20.32 12.05 9.50
N GLN A 305 19.20 12.74 9.65
CA GLN A 305 17.86 12.17 9.68
C GLN A 305 17.24 12.25 8.28
N HIS A 306 16.71 11.15 7.81
CA HIS A 306 16.05 10.97 6.52
C HIS A 306 14.55 10.74 6.79
N ILE A 307 13.75 11.78 6.54
CA ILE A 307 12.31 11.78 6.74
C ILE A 307 11.63 11.44 5.42
N ARG A 308 10.81 10.40 5.41
CA ARG A 308 10.38 9.75 4.16
C ARG A 308 8.88 9.83 3.94
N ARG A 309 8.50 10.10 2.69
CA ARG A 309 7.11 10.22 2.27
C ARG A 309 6.93 9.57 0.91
N LEU A 310 5.95 8.70 0.79
CA LEU A 310 5.65 7.98 -0.44
C LEU A 310 4.35 8.53 -1.06
N ASP A 311 4.43 9.04 -2.28
CA ASP A 311 3.26 9.31 -3.11
C ASP A 311 2.99 8.08 -3.99
N ILE A 312 1.74 7.61 -3.96
CA ILE A 312 1.26 6.47 -4.74
C ILE A 312 0.25 7.01 -5.74
N ARG A 313 0.44 6.72 -7.03
CA ARG A 313 -0.52 7.06 -8.08
C ARG A 313 -0.96 5.81 -8.82
N ILE A 314 -2.27 5.65 -8.98
CA ILE A 314 -2.87 4.59 -9.79
C ILE A 314 -3.68 5.23 -10.90
N SER A 315 -3.51 4.75 -12.13
CA SER A 315 -4.39 5.09 -13.26
C SER A 315 -4.90 3.82 -13.93
N GLY A 316 -6.18 3.78 -14.27
CA GLY A 316 -6.80 2.63 -14.90
C GLY A 316 -8.16 2.92 -15.53
N TYR A 317 -8.79 1.89 -16.09
CA TYR A 317 -10.10 1.93 -16.73
C TYR A 317 -10.88 0.62 -16.54
N ILE A 318 -12.18 0.58 -16.83
CA ILE A 318 -12.97 -0.67 -16.77
C ILE A 318 -12.63 -1.59 -17.94
N ALA A 319 -12.36 -2.86 -17.68
CA ALA A 319 -12.13 -3.89 -18.69
C ALA A 319 -13.32 -3.95 -19.67
N GLY A 320 -13.06 -3.56 -20.93
CA GLY A 320 -14.07 -3.48 -21.99
C GLY A 320 -14.58 -2.07 -22.33
N ASP A 321 -14.21 -1.03 -21.57
CA ASP A 321 -14.47 0.37 -21.95
C ASP A 321 -13.30 1.30 -21.58
N PRO A 322 -12.27 1.41 -22.45
CA PRO A 322 -11.10 2.26 -22.20
C PRO A 322 -11.39 3.76 -22.02
N ARG A 323 -12.60 4.22 -22.38
CA ARG A 323 -13.01 5.63 -22.17
C ARG A 323 -13.30 5.94 -20.71
N THR A 324 -13.46 4.91 -19.89
CA THR A 324 -13.67 5.04 -18.44
C THR A 324 -12.38 5.25 -17.68
N ALA A 325 -11.49 6.13 -18.15
CA ALA A 325 -10.19 6.33 -17.49
C ALA A 325 -10.33 7.15 -16.20
N GLN A 326 -9.69 6.69 -15.13
CA GLN A 326 -9.59 7.39 -13.85
C GLN A 326 -8.16 7.33 -13.31
N SER A 327 -7.79 8.37 -12.55
CA SER A 327 -6.53 8.41 -11.81
C SER A 327 -6.79 8.85 -10.38
N VAL A 328 -6.14 8.19 -9.44
CA VAL A 328 -6.21 8.48 -8.01
C VAL A 328 -4.81 8.47 -7.43
N SER A 329 -4.58 9.29 -6.42
CA SER A 329 -3.29 9.35 -5.73
C SER A 329 -3.47 9.43 -4.23
N ALA A 330 -2.46 8.99 -3.51
CA ALA A 330 -2.45 8.99 -2.06
C ALA A 330 -1.04 9.24 -1.54
N LEU A 331 -0.96 9.93 -0.40
CA LEU A 331 0.30 10.28 0.24
C LEU A 331 0.43 9.51 1.55
N VAL A 332 1.56 8.84 1.73
CA VAL A 332 1.87 8.05 2.93
C VAL A 332 3.12 8.65 3.58
N ALA A 333 3.01 9.00 4.87
CA ALA A 333 4.19 9.29 5.68
C ALA A 333 4.74 7.96 6.20
N VAL A 334 6.01 7.69 5.91
CA VAL A 334 6.71 6.51 6.45
C VAL A 334 7.09 6.85 7.89
N ARG A 335 6.64 6.05 8.85
CA ARG A 335 6.83 6.35 10.29
C ARG A 335 8.21 5.97 10.82
N ASN A 336 8.98 5.22 10.05
CA ASN A 336 10.34 4.82 10.39
C ASN A 336 11.35 5.82 9.76
N ASP A 337 11.68 6.90 10.46
CA ASP A 337 12.72 7.83 9.99
C ASP A 337 14.09 7.16 10.04
N ARG A 338 14.92 7.40 9.01
CA ARG A 338 16.24 6.77 8.91
C ARG A 338 17.35 7.68 9.44
N TYR A 339 18.32 7.10 10.13
CA TYR A 339 19.52 7.81 10.58
C TYR A 339 20.76 7.23 9.91
N LEU A 340 21.65 8.10 9.44
CA LEU A 340 22.94 7.72 8.85
C LEU A 340 24.02 8.75 9.13
N VAL A 341 25.26 8.27 9.19
CA VAL A 341 26.44 9.12 9.14
C VAL A 341 26.79 9.34 7.68
N THR A 342 26.92 10.61 7.29
CA THR A 342 27.36 10.93 5.93
C THR A 342 28.80 10.43 5.75
N PRO A 343 29.08 9.62 4.73
CA PRO A 343 30.40 9.02 4.53
C PRO A 343 31.51 10.03 4.26
#